data_AF-A0A947HY53-F1
#
_entry.id   AF-A0A947HY53-F1
#
_cell.length_a   1.000
_cell.length_b   1.000
_cell.length_c   1.000
_cell.angle_alpha   90.00
_cell.angle_beta   90.00
_cell.angle_gamma   90.00
#
_symmetry.space_group_name_H-M   'P 1'
#
loop_
_entity.id
_entity.type
_entity.pdbx_description
1 polymer ?
#
loop_
_entity_poly.entity_id
_entity_poly.type
_entity_poly.pdbx_seq_one_letter_code
_entity_poly.pdbx_strand_id
1 'polypeptide(L)'
;MHSPDDQLARELNANPEFALFMLDLPIVVQRAFIPLTGRVTAALMLSWAIQVTDEPGVADAEGWFAKGNDEWHADIGLSRDELQTARDCLEQLGLLEVKREATEPGTSAFRRVNHYRVDLKRLSQLLLAHAEKLRQAKGMH
;
A
#
# COMPACT_ATOMS: atom_id res chain seq x y z
N MET A 1 -20.88 -16.39 -34.35
CA MET A 1 -19.82 -15.69 -33.59
C MET A 1 -20.40 -15.44 -32.21
N HIS A 2 -19.83 -16.03 -31.16
CA HIS A 2 -20.32 -15.79 -29.81
C HIS A 2 -19.89 -14.40 -29.34
N SER A 3 -20.70 -13.74 -28.52
CA SER A 3 -20.32 -12.47 -27.90
C SER A 3 -19.08 -12.67 -27.03
N PRO A 4 -18.16 -11.70 -26.92
CA PRO A 4 -17.09 -11.74 -25.92
C PRO A 4 -17.61 -12.07 -24.51
N ASP A 5 -18.81 -11.60 -24.17
CA ASP A 5 -19.48 -11.89 -22.90
C ASP A 5 -19.84 -13.39 -22.74
N ASP A 6 -20.30 -14.04 -23.81
CA ASP A 6 -20.64 -15.47 -23.81
C ASP A 6 -19.39 -16.36 -23.71
N GLN A 7 -18.25 -15.87 -24.20
CA GLN A 7 -16.98 -16.56 -24.10
C GLN A 7 -16.43 -16.45 -22.68
N LEU A 8 -16.40 -15.23 -22.12
CA LEU A 8 -16.00 -14.99 -20.74
C LEU A 8 -16.85 -15.81 -19.75
N ALA A 9 -18.18 -15.79 -19.90
CA ALA A 9 -19.08 -16.55 -19.03
C ALA A 9 -18.81 -18.07 -19.09
N ARG A 10 -18.45 -18.61 -20.26
CA ARG A 10 -18.10 -20.03 -20.39
C ARG A 10 -16.75 -20.37 -19.75
N GLU A 11 -15.75 -19.52 -19.93
CA GLU A 11 -14.42 -19.70 -19.35
C GLU A 11 -14.46 -19.61 -17.81
N LEU A 12 -15.22 -18.67 -17.26
CA LEU A 12 -15.44 -18.54 -15.81
C LEU A 12 -16.26 -19.70 -15.23
N ASN A 13 -17.29 -20.18 -15.94
CA ASN A 13 -18.05 -21.37 -15.52
C ASN A 13 -17.23 -22.65 -15.55
N ALA A 14 -16.25 -22.75 -16.46
CA ALA A 14 -15.34 -23.89 -16.53
C ALA A 14 -14.31 -23.89 -15.40
N ASN A 15 -14.01 -22.73 -14.80
CA ASN A 15 -13.06 -22.57 -13.70
C ASN A 15 -13.59 -21.55 -12.66
N PRO A 16 -14.61 -21.90 -11.88
CA PRO A 16 -15.23 -20.97 -10.94
C PRO A 16 -14.27 -20.48 -9.86
N GLU A 17 -13.26 -21.28 -9.47
CA GLU A 17 -12.22 -20.84 -8.55
C GLU A 17 -11.34 -19.73 -9.15
N PHE A 18 -11.09 -19.76 -10.46
CA PHE A 18 -10.33 -18.72 -11.17
C PHE A 18 -11.12 -17.41 -11.24
N ALA A 19 -12.45 -17.49 -11.40
CA ALA A 19 -13.34 -16.33 -11.33
C ALA A 19 -13.30 -15.66 -9.96
N LEU A 20 -13.28 -16.45 -8.89
CA LEU A 20 -13.18 -15.94 -7.52
C LEU A 20 -11.79 -15.36 -7.21
N PHE A 21 -10.73 -16.00 -7.69
CA PHE A 21 -9.36 -15.48 -7.61
C PHE A 21 -9.21 -14.13 -8.35
N MET A 22 -9.84 -13.97 -9.52
CA MET A 22 -9.86 -12.68 -10.22
C MET A 22 -10.59 -11.57 -9.47
N LEU A 23 -11.45 -11.94 -8.51
CA LEU A 23 -12.18 -11.02 -7.65
C LEU A 23 -11.51 -10.85 -6.28
N ASP A 24 -10.26 -11.31 -6.11
CA ASP A 24 -9.46 -10.96 -4.94
C ASP A 24 -9.43 -9.44 -4.74
N LEU A 25 -9.32 -9.03 -3.47
CA LEU A 25 -9.56 -7.65 -3.06
C LEU A 25 -8.76 -6.68 -3.94
N PRO A 26 -9.40 -5.71 -4.59
CA PRO A 26 -8.68 -4.78 -5.45
C PRO A 26 -7.67 -4.00 -4.62
N ILE A 27 -6.48 -3.85 -5.16
CA ILE A 27 -5.46 -3.00 -4.54
C ILE A 27 -5.89 -1.54 -4.68
N VAL A 28 -6.22 -0.90 -3.56
CA VAL A 28 -6.69 0.49 -3.52
C VAL A 28 -5.53 1.46 -3.32
N VAL A 29 -5.43 2.45 -4.20
CA VAL A 29 -4.50 3.58 -4.05
C VAL A 29 -5.28 4.85 -3.76
N GLN A 30 -4.99 5.49 -2.62
CA GLN A 30 -5.47 6.82 -2.31
C GLN A 30 -4.80 7.83 -3.26
N ARG A 31 -5.50 8.22 -4.33
CA ARG A 31 -4.99 9.12 -5.37
C ARG A 31 -4.45 10.44 -4.81
N ALA A 32 -4.96 10.90 -3.67
CA ALA A 32 -4.48 12.11 -2.98
C ALA A 32 -3.00 12.03 -2.55
N PHE A 33 -2.44 10.83 -2.41
CA PHE A 33 -1.04 10.64 -2.00
C PHE A 33 -0.07 10.70 -3.18
N ILE A 34 -0.53 10.41 -4.41
CA ILE A 34 0.30 10.45 -5.62
C ILE A 34 1.00 11.82 -5.81
N PRO A 35 0.31 12.98 -5.72
CA PRO A 35 1.00 14.27 -5.85
C PRO A 35 1.92 14.61 -4.66
N LEU A 36 1.76 13.95 -3.51
CA LEU A 36 2.64 14.12 -2.36
C LEU A 36 3.93 13.31 -2.51
N THR A 37 3.81 12.06 -2.96
CA THR A 37 4.94 11.14 -3.11
C THR A 37 5.66 11.28 -4.45
N GLY A 38 4.98 11.83 -5.46
CA GLY A 38 5.45 11.85 -6.85
C GLY A 38 5.56 10.46 -7.49
N ARG A 39 5.09 9.40 -6.80
CA ARG A 39 5.27 7.99 -7.20
C ARG A 39 4.07 7.16 -6.79
N VAL A 40 3.48 6.45 -7.76
CA VAL A 40 2.31 5.59 -7.51
C VAL A 40 2.64 4.42 -6.57
N THR A 41 3.84 3.85 -6.64
CA THR A 41 4.27 2.75 -5.76
C THR A 41 4.42 3.19 -4.30
N ALA A 42 4.96 4.38 -4.05
CA ALA A 42 5.01 4.98 -2.71
C ALA A 42 3.62 5.34 -2.18
N ALA A 43 2.74 5.88 -3.05
CA ALA A 43 1.36 6.17 -2.68
C ALA A 43 0.58 4.89 -2.35
N LEU A 44 0.82 3.79 -3.09
CA LEU A 44 0.25 2.48 -2.85
C LEU A 44 0.69 1.94 -1.48
N MET A 45 2.00 1.88 -1.24
CA MET A 45 2.53 1.39 0.05
C MET A 45 1.97 2.19 1.23
N LEU A 46 1.87 3.51 1.10
CA LEU A 46 1.28 4.37 2.13
C LEU A 46 -0.23 4.12 2.32
N SER A 47 -0.97 3.93 1.23
CA SER A 47 -2.42 3.65 1.28
C SER A 47 -2.70 2.36 2.04
N TRP A 48 -1.95 1.30 1.70
CA TRP A 48 -2.07 0.00 2.35
C TRP A 48 -1.64 0.08 3.83
N ALA A 49 -0.51 0.75 4.11
CA ALA A 49 -0.01 0.88 5.49
C ALA A 49 -1.04 1.56 6.41
N ILE A 50 -1.70 2.62 5.94
CA ILE A 50 -2.76 3.31 6.72
C ILE A 50 -3.97 2.41 6.93
N GLN A 51 -4.43 1.73 5.85
CA GLN A 51 -5.59 0.84 5.94
C GLN A 51 -5.35 -0.26 6.98
N VAL A 52 -4.19 -0.91 6.94
CA VAL A 52 -3.92 -2.06 7.80
C VAL A 52 -3.65 -1.65 9.25
N THR A 53 -3.10 -0.45 9.50
CA THR A 53 -2.85 0.02 10.86
C THR A 53 -4.13 0.28 11.64
N ASP A 54 -5.26 0.48 10.96
CA ASP A 54 -6.58 0.62 11.58
C ASP A 54 -7.21 -0.76 11.92
N GLU A 55 -6.64 -1.87 11.43
CA GLU A 55 -7.16 -3.21 11.70
C GLU A 55 -6.76 -3.70 13.11
N PRO A 56 -7.71 -4.18 13.93
CA PRO A 56 -7.43 -4.63 15.28
C PRO A 56 -6.36 -5.74 15.34
N GLY A 57 -5.30 -5.50 16.13
CA GLY A 57 -4.24 -6.48 16.37
C GLY A 57 -3.11 -6.49 15.35
N VAL A 58 -3.15 -5.62 14.32
CA VAL A 58 -2.05 -5.50 13.34
C VAL A 58 -0.92 -4.60 13.84
N ALA A 59 -1.28 -3.43 14.38
CA ALA A 59 -0.32 -2.49 14.94
C ALA A 59 -0.34 -2.53 16.48
N ASP A 60 0.82 -2.28 17.09
CA ASP A 60 0.94 -2.09 18.55
C ASP A 60 0.31 -0.77 19.01
N ALA A 61 0.34 -0.52 20.34
CA ALA A 61 -0.24 0.69 20.92
C ALA A 61 0.45 1.98 20.44
N GLU A 62 1.69 1.86 19.96
CA GLU A 62 2.48 2.95 19.40
C GLU A 62 2.32 3.08 17.87
N GLY A 63 1.55 2.20 17.23
CA GLY A 63 1.25 2.20 15.81
C GLY A 63 2.29 1.48 14.93
N TRP A 64 3.18 0.66 15.52
CA TRP A 64 4.12 -0.15 14.75
C TRP A 64 3.50 -1.46 14.30
N PHE A 65 3.72 -1.82 13.04
CA PHE A 65 3.40 -3.14 12.52
C PHE A 65 4.63 -3.78 11.88
N ALA A 66 4.75 -5.10 11.98
CA ALA A 66 5.85 -5.86 11.39
C ALA A 66 5.45 -6.42 10.02
N LYS A 67 6.34 -6.28 9.03
CA LYS A 67 6.10 -6.85 7.69
C LYS A 67 7.37 -7.20 6.93
N GLY A 68 7.39 -8.39 6.33
CA GLY A 68 8.45 -8.87 5.45
C GLY A 68 8.26 -8.44 4.00
N ASN A 69 9.32 -8.52 3.20
CA ASN A 69 9.26 -8.17 1.77
C ASN A 69 8.32 -9.10 0.99
N ASP A 70 8.31 -10.39 1.31
CA ASP A 70 7.45 -11.37 0.63
C ASP A 70 5.96 -11.12 0.95
N GLU A 71 5.66 -10.69 2.17
CA GLU A 71 4.30 -10.30 2.58
C GLU A 71 3.87 -8.99 1.91
N TRP A 72 4.79 -8.03 1.78
CA TRP A 72 4.52 -6.84 0.98
C TRP A 72 4.26 -7.18 -0.50
N HIS A 73 5.03 -8.10 -1.07
CA HIS A 73 4.82 -8.54 -2.44
C HIS A 73 3.47 -9.24 -2.62
N ALA A 74 3.10 -10.12 -1.69
CA ALA A 74 1.82 -10.81 -1.70
C ALA A 74 0.64 -9.84 -1.64
N ASP A 75 0.73 -8.80 -0.80
CA ASP A 75 -0.41 -7.91 -0.54
C ASP A 75 -0.58 -6.78 -1.57
N ILE A 76 0.52 -6.24 -2.10
CA ILE A 76 0.48 -5.07 -2.99
C ILE A 76 1.26 -5.25 -4.30
N GLY A 77 1.79 -6.45 -4.58
CA GLY A 77 2.40 -6.81 -5.85
C GLY A 77 3.75 -6.15 -6.16
N LEU A 78 4.27 -5.30 -5.27
CA LEU A 78 5.52 -4.58 -5.51
C LEU A 78 6.72 -5.54 -5.41
N SER A 79 7.64 -5.46 -6.37
CA SER A 79 8.91 -6.15 -6.31
C SER A 79 9.79 -5.60 -5.17
N ARG A 80 10.84 -6.33 -4.80
CA ARG A 80 11.80 -5.91 -3.76
C ARG A 80 12.38 -4.51 -4.03
N ASP A 81 12.73 -4.21 -5.28
CA ASP A 81 13.37 -2.94 -5.65
C ASP A 81 12.34 -1.79 -5.68
N GLU A 82 11.10 -2.07 -6.09
CA GLU A 82 10.00 -1.12 -5.99
C GLU A 82 9.63 -0.82 -4.54
N LEU A 83 9.59 -1.83 -3.68
CA LEU A 83 9.39 -1.68 -2.24
C LEU A 83 10.49 -0.83 -1.60
N GLN A 84 11.75 -1.11 -1.94
CA GLN A 84 12.88 -0.31 -1.46
C GLN A 84 12.72 1.15 -1.88
N THR A 85 12.47 1.41 -3.16
CA THR A 85 12.32 2.75 -3.71
C THR A 85 11.11 3.49 -3.11
N ALA A 86 9.99 2.80 -2.94
CA ALA A 86 8.78 3.33 -2.33
C ALA A 86 9.02 3.71 -0.87
N ARG A 87 9.64 2.80 -0.11
CA ARG A 87 10.02 3.04 1.29
C ARG A 87 10.97 4.21 1.45
N ASP A 88 12.04 4.28 0.65
CA ASP A 88 13.01 5.37 0.73
C ASP A 88 12.34 6.72 0.45
N CYS A 89 11.42 6.77 -0.51
CA CYS A 89 10.61 7.96 -0.79
C CYS A 89 9.75 8.37 0.43
N LEU A 90 9.09 7.43 1.09
CA LEU A 90 8.27 7.71 2.26
C LEU A 90 9.09 8.10 3.50
N GLU A 91 10.24 7.45 3.75
CA GLU A 91 11.19 7.83 4.80
C GLU A 91 11.72 9.25 4.56
N GLN A 92 12.10 9.60 3.33
CA GLN A 92 12.56 10.95 2.96
C GLN A 92 11.50 12.04 3.16
N LEU A 93 10.23 11.72 2.93
CA LEU A 93 9.11 12.65 3.18
C LEU A 93 8.74 12.76 4.67
N GLY A 94 9.31 11.89 5.50
CA GLY A 94 8.97 11.74 6.92
C GLY A 94 7.61 11.08 7.15
N LEU A 95 7.07 10.37 6.16
CA LEU A 95 5.75 9.75 6.20
C LEU A 95 5.78 8.35 6.81
N LEU A 96 6.93 7.67 6.75
CA LEU A 96 7.12 6.30 7.21
C LEU A 96 8.38 6.22 8.04
N GLU A 97 8.26 5.68 9.25
CA GLU A 97 9.39 5.29 10.08
C GLU A 97 9.64 3.80 9.96
N VAL A 98 10.92 3.40 9.92
CA VAL A 98 11.31 2.01 9.67
C VAL A 98 12.38 1.57 10.66
N LYS A 99 12.06 0.57 11.48
CA LYS A 99 13.06 -0.18 12.26
C LYS A 99 13.43 -1.42 11.46
N ARG A 100 14.68 -1.45 10.99
CA ARG A 100 15.19 -2.50 10.10
C ARG A 100 15.55 -3.77 10.90
N GLU A 101 15.35 -4.92 10.27
CA GLU A 101 15.94 -6.22 10.66
C GLU A 101 15.51 -6.78 12.03
N ALA A 102 14.20 -6.84 12.26
CA ALA A 102 13.68 -7.71 13.31
C ALA A 102 13.56 -9.15 12.78
N THR A 103 13.77 -10.10 13.68
CA THR A 103 13.54 -11.53 13.41
C THR A 103 12.37 -11.98 14.25
N GLU A 104 11.29 -12.45 13.62
CA GLU A 104 10.07 -12.87 14.30
C GLU A 104 9.80 -14.37 14.09
N PRO A 105 9.16 -15.05 15.07
CA PRO A 105 8.71 -16.42 14.88
C PRO A 105 7.70 -16.50 13.73
N GLY A 106 7.98 -17.32 12.72
CA GLY A 106 7.01 -17.71 11.70
C GLY A 106 6.48 -19.12 11.94
N THR A 107 5.51 -19.55 11.12
CA THR A 107 4.84 -20.85 11.25
C THR A 107 5.79 -22.06 11.16
N SER A 108 6.87 -21.95 10.38
CA SER A 108 7.86 -23.02 10.18
C SER A 108 9.31 -22.61 10.41
N ALA A 109 9.62 -21.30 10.35
CA ALA A 109 10.96 -20.75 10.57
C ALA A 109 10.87 -19.29 11.01
N PHE A 110 11.97 -18.77 11.55
CA PHE A 110 12.12 -17.34 11.78
C PHE A 110 12.10 -16.57 10.45
N ARG A 111 11.41 -15.43 10.42
CA ARG A 111 11.33 -14.56 9.25
C ARG A 111 11.96 -13.20 9.50
N ARG A 112 12.53 -12.62 8.43
CA ARG A 112 13.05 -11.26 8.43
C ARG A 112 11.92 -10.28 8.15
N VAL A 113 11.71 -9.35 9.07
CA VAL A 113 10.71 -8.30 8.95
C VAL A 113 11.35 -6.94 9.27
N ASN A 114 10.73 -5.89 8.77
CA ASN A 114 10.94 -4.55 9.33
C ASN A 114 9.69 -4.16 10.10
N HIS A 115 9.85 -3.33 11.12
CA HIS A 115 8.72 -2.67 11.75
C HIS A 115 8.52 -1.31 11.11
N TYR A 116 7.27 -0.99 10.78
CA TYR A 116 6.87 0.22 10.10
C TYR A 116 5.88 0.99 10.96
N ARG A 117 5.95 2.32 10.90
CA ARG A 117 4.94 3.20 11.49
C ARG A 117 4.69 4.40 10.59
N VAL A 118 3.42 4.72 10.36
CA VAL A 118 3.03 5.88 9.56
C VAL A 118 2.95 7.12 10.46
N ASP A 119 3.60 8.21 10.04
CA ASP A 119 3.43 9.51 10.71
C ASP A 119 2.20 10.24 10.14
N LEU A 120 1.04 10.01 10.77
CA LEU A 120 -0.23 10.64 10.39
C LEU A 120 -0.22 12.16 10.58
N LYS A 121 0.56 12.68 11.53
CA LYS A 121 0.71 14.12 11.75
C LYS A 121 1.46 14.74 10.58
N ARG A 122 2.54 14.12 10.13
CA ARG A 122 3.28 14.55 8.94
C ARG A 122 2.43 14.45 7.68
N LEU A 123 1.64 13.39 7.52
CA LEU A 123 0.70 13.25 6.40
C LEU A 123 -0.30 14.40 6.36
N SER A 124 -0.93 14.71 7.50
CA SER A 124 -1.88 15.82 7.61
C SER A 124 -1.25 17.16 7.20
N GLN A 125 -0.02 17.45 7.65
CA GLN A 125 0.71 18.66 7.27
C GLN A 125 0.93 18.75 5.75
N LEU A 126 1.36 17.65 5.12
CA LEU A 126 1.63 17.63 3.68
C LEU A 126 0.33 17.78 2.86
N LEU A 127 -0.76 17.14 3.29
CA LEU A 127 -2.07 17.29 2.65
C LEU A 127 -2.59 18.72 2.74
N LEU A 128 -2.50 19.36 3.91
CA LEU A 128 -2.92 20.75 4.10
C LEU A 128 -2.09 21.71 3.23
N ALA A 129 -0.77 21.57 3.25
CA ALA A 129 0.11 22.37 2.41
C ALA A 129 -0.16 22.17 0.90
N HIS A 130 -0.49 20.96 0.47
CA HIS A 130 -0.86 20.68 -0.91
C HIS A 130 -2.21 21.33 -1.27
N ALA A 131 -3.20 21.25 -0.39
CA ALA A 131 -4.49 21.91 -0.58
C ALA A 131 -4.37 23.43 -0.70
N GLU A 132 -3.52 24.07 0.09
CA GLU A 132 -3.23 25.50 0.01
C GLU A 132 -2.61 25.89 -1.35
N LYS A 133 -1.62 25.13 -1.83
CA LYS A 133 -1.01 25.34 -3.15
C LYS A 133 -2.04 25.24 -4.27
N LEU A 134 -2.94 24.25 -4.21
CA LEU A 134 -4.01 24.10 -5.19
C LEU A 134 -5.01 25.26 -5.17
N ARG A 135 -5.32 25.82 -3.99
CA ARG A 135 -6.17 27.02 -3.88
C ARG A 135 -5.51 28.24 -4.50
N GLN A 136 -4.22 28.47 -4.23
CA GLN A 136 -3.46 29.59 -4.80
C GLN A 136 -3.39 29.51 -6.33
N ALA A 137 -3.14 28.31 -6.88
CA ALA A 137 -3.11 28.11 -8.33
C ALA A 137 -4.48 28.38 -9.00
N LYS A 138 -5.58 28.02 -8.34
CA LYS A 138 -6.94 28.26 -8.86
C LYS A 138 -7.41 29.71 -8.75
N GLY A 139 -6.90 30.47 -7.78
CA GLY A 139 -7.22 31.90 -7.61
C GLY A 139 -6.39 32.84 -8.51
N MET A 140 -5.49 32.29 -9.32
CA MET A 140 -4.64 33.03 -10.26
C MET A 140 -5.19 33.02 -11.70
N HIS A 141 -6.37 32.43 -11.88
CA HIS A 141 -7.18 32.42 -13.11
C HIS A 141 -8.50 33.13 -12.86
#